data_AF-A0A7J7KIM2-F1
#
_entry.id   AF-A0A7J7KIM2-F1
#
_cell.length_a   1.000
_cell.length_b   1.000
_cell.length_c   1.000
_cell.angle_alpha   90.00
_cell.angle_beta   90.00
_cell.angle_gamma   90.00
#
_symmetry.space_group_name_H-M   'P 1'
#
loop_
_entity.id
_entity.type
_entity.pdbx_description
1 polymer ?
#
loop_
_entity_poly.entity_id
_entity_poly.type
_entity_poly.pdbx_seq_one_letter_code
_entity_poly.pdbx_strand_id
1 'polypeptide(L)'
;MELALYGSDAVHAHIASSYNNIGIVYNDMGEYSNALEYYRKSLEMRQAVYGSDVVHADIASSCNNIGIVYNDMGEYSNALEYYRKSLEMRQAVYGSDAVHADIASSYTSIGKVYYYISEYSKALEYYRKGLEMVSCLWQ
;
A
#
# COMPACT_ATOMS: atom_id res chain seq x y z
N MET A 1 27.64 9.78 -22.26
CA MET A 1 26.20 9.94 -22.57
C MET A 1 25.45 9.16 -21.49
N GLU A 2 25.26 9.76 -20.31
CA GLU A 2 24.74 9.05 -19.12
C GLU A 2 23.92 9.96 -18.18
N LEU A 3 23.88 11.27 -18.46
CA LEU A 3 23.15 12.25 -17.64
C LEU A 3 21.65 12.37 -17.96
N ALA A 4 21.14 11.72 -19.03
CA ALA A 4 19.74 11.86 -19.45
C ALA A 4 18.79 10.84 -18.79
N LEU A 5 19.30 9.69 -18.32
CA LEU A 5 18.46 8.64 -17.72
C LEU A 5 17.95 9.00 -16.32
N TYR A 6 18.81 9.55 -15.45
CA TYR A 6 18.40 9.94 -14.09
C TYR A 6 17.36 11.07 -14.06
N GLY A 7 17.40 11.99 -15.03
CA GLY A 7 16.43 13.09 -15.11
C GLY A 7 15.02 12.63 -15.47
N SER A 8 14.90 11.61 -16.32
CA SER A 8 13.63 10.97 -16.65
C SER A 8 13.01 10.35 -15.41
N ASP A 9 13.74 9.47 -14.73
CA ASP A 9 13.17 8.61 -13.70
C ASP A 9 12.76 9.40 -12.45
N ALA A 10 13.56 10.41 -12.08
CA ALA A 10 13.23 11.34 -11.01
C ALA A 10 11.96 12.15 -11.32
N VAL A 11 11.79 12.64 -12.57
CA VAL A 11 10.57 13.35 -12.98
C VAL A 11 9.36 12.42 -12.91
N HIS A 12 9.47 11.18 -13.39
CA HIS A 12 8.38 10.21 -13.31
C HIS A 12 8.01 9.88 -11.85
N ALA A 13 8.98 9.78 -10.93
CA ALA A 13 8.72 9.59 -9.51
C ALA A 13 7.96 10.78 -8.86
N HIS A 14 8.30 12.01 -9.24
CA HIS A 14 7.59 13.21 -8.77
C HIS A 14 6.15 13.28 -9.31
N ILE A 15 5.92 12.92 -10.57
CA ILE A 15 4.56 12.84 -11.14
C ILE A 15 3.77 11.73 -10.42
N ALA A 16 4.39 10.58 -10.13
CA ALA A 16 3.73 9.49 -9.42
C ALA A 16 3.30 9.89 -8.01
N SER A 17 4.14 10.63 -7.31
CA SER A 17 3.83 11.21 -6.00
C SER A 17 2.69 12.23 -6.09
N SER A 18 2.66 13.03 -7.17
CA SER A 18 1.60 14.02 -7.40
C SER A 18 0.25 13.34 -7.63
N TYR A 19 0.19 12.29 -8.47
CA TYR A 19 -1.03 11.49 -8.64
C TYR A 19 -1.45 10.81 -7.34
N ASN A 20 -0.51 10.30 -6.55
CA ASN A 20 -0.84 9.73 -5.24
C ASN A 20 -1.54 10.76 -4.34
N ASN A 21 -1.03 11.99 -4.28
CA ASN A 21 -1.62 13.04 -3.45
C ASN A 21 -3.00 13.49 -3.96
N ILE A 22 -3.19 13.55 -5.27
CA ILE A 22 -4.52 13.80 -5.85
C ILE A 22 -5.50 12.68 -5.49
N GLY A 23 -5.05 11.41 -5.53
CA GLY A 23 -5.82 10.26 -5.09
C GLY A 23 -6.26 10.36 -3.62
N ILE A 24 -5.38 10.83 -2.73
CA ILE A 24 -5.72 11.09 -1.31
C ILE A 24 -6.85 12.10 -1.21
N VAL A 25 -6.73 13.25 -1.89
CA VAL A 25 -7.74 14.31 -1.83
C VAL A 25 -9.11 13.80 -2.31
N TYR A 26 -9.16 13.05 -3.42
CA TYR A 26 -10.42 12.48 -3.90
C TYR A 26 -11.00 11.43 -2.93
N ASN A 27 -10.15 10.62 -2.28
CA ASN A 27 -10.63 9.66 -1.28
C ASN A 27 -11.27 10.38 -0.09
N ASP A 28 -10.62 11.44 0.42
CA ASP A 28 -11.12 12.23 1.54
C ASP A 28 -12.43 12.96 1.20
N MET A 29 -12.64 13.28 -0.08
CA MET A 29 -13.91 13.82 -0.61
C MET A 29 -15.00 12.76 -0.80
N GLY A 30 -14.68 11.47 -0.65
CA GLY A 30 -15.59 10.35 -0.95
C GLY A 30 -15.77 10.08 -2.44
N GLU A 31 -14.96 10.68 -3.31
CA GLU A 31 -14.97 10.48 -4.75
C GLU A 31 -14.10 9.27 -5.15
N TYR A 32 -14.51 8.09 -4.70
CA TYR A 32 -13.69 6.87 -4.76
C TYR A 32 -13.26 6.46 -6.17
N SER A 33 -14.11 6.65 -7.18
CA SER A 33 -13.75 6.36 -8.58
C SER A 33 -12.57 7.20 -9.07
N ASN A 34 -12.57 8.50 -8.73
CA ASN A 34 -11.47 9.41 -9.07
C ASN A 34 -10.21 9.04 -8.26
N ALA A 35 -10.37 8.73 -6.97
CA ALA A 35 -9.26 8.28 -6.14
C ALA A 35 -8.57 7.04 -6.74
N LEU A 36 -9.34 6.02 -7.13
CA LEU A 36 -8.82 4.80 -7.78
C LEU A 36 -8.11 5.10 -9.10
N GLU A 37 -8.64 6.01 -9.93
CA GLU A 37 -8.01 6.41 -11.18
C GLU A 37 -6.61 6.98 -10.93
N TYR A 38 -6.49 7.94 -10.02
CA TYR A 38 -5.22 8.60 -9.73
C TYR A 38 -4.23 7.68 -9.01
N TYR A 39 -4.68 6.81 -8.10
CA TYR A 39 -3.80 5.81 -7.50
C TYR A 39 -3.30 4.78 -8.51
N ARG A 40 -4.13 4.37 -9.49
CA ARG A 40 -3.69 3.48 -10.58
C ARG A 40 -2.66 4.15 -11.49
N LYS A 41 -2.86 5.41 -11.84
CA LYS A 41 -1.85 6.19 -12.59
C LYS A 41 -0.53 6.30 -11.83
N SER A 42 -0.59 6.52 -10.51
CA SER A 42 0.60 6.53 -9.65
C SER A 42 1.30 5.16 -9.63
N LEU A 43 0.53 4.08 -9.49
CA LEU A 43 1.04 2.70 -9.51
C LEU A 43 1.71 2.36 -10.85
N GLU A 44 1.05 2.64 -11.96
CA GLU A 44 1.57 2.37 -13.32
C GLU A 44 2.89 3.09 -13.55
N MET A 45 3.01 4.36 -13.16
CA MET A 45 4.27 5.08 -13.31
C MET A 45 5.36 4.56 -12.37
N ARG A 46 5.04 4.20 -11.12
CA ARG A 46 6.02 3.55 -10.22
C ARG A 46 6.51 2.23 -10.81
N GLN A 47 5.63 1.44 -11.41
CA GLN A 47 6.01 0.21 -12.12
C GLN A 47 6.83 0.49 -13.38
N ALA A 48 6.59 1.59 -14.09
CA ALA A 48 7.40 1.99 -15.24
C ALA A 48 8.82 2.44 -14.84
N VAL A 49 8.95 3.13 -13.70
CA VAL A 49 10.24 3.61 -13.17
C VAL A 49 11.08 2.46 -12.62
N TYR A 50 10.48 1.60 -11.79
CA TYR A 50 11.22 0.56 -11.08
C TYR A 50 11.25 -0.79 -11.82
N GLY A 51 10.33 -1.00 -12.76
CA GLY A 51 10.02 -2.31 -13.35
C GLY A 51 8.81 -2.96 -12.68
N SER A 52 7.91 -3.56 -13.47
CA SER A 52 6.65 -4.15 -12.99
C SER A 52 6.84 -5.32 -12.02
N ASP A 53 7.97 -6.01 -12.14
CA ASP A 53 8.32 -7.22 -11.40
C ASP A 53 9.31 -6.94 -10.26
N VAL A 54 9.65 -5.66 -10.04
CA VAL A 54 10.58 -5.25 -8.99
C VAL A 54 9.82 -4.98 -7.70
N VAL A 55 10.35 -5.53 -6.61
CA VAL A 55 9.86 -5.27 -5.26
C VAL A 55 10.31 -3.86 -4.84
N HIS A 56 9.36 -2.94 -4.63
CA HIS A 56 9.66 -1.57 -4.21
C HIS A 56 8.61 -1.03 -3.22
N ALA A 57 9.06 -0.30 -2.19
CA ALA A 57 8.21 0.23 -1.13
C ALA A 57 7.13 1.19 -1.64
N ASP A 58 7.44 1.98 -2.68
CA ASP A 58 6.49 2.89 -3.31
C ASP A 58 5.35 2.15 -4.02
N ILE A 59 5.66 1.04 -4.71
CA ILE A 59 4.64 0.20 -5.37
C ILE A 59 3.73 -0.40 -4.30
N ALA A 60 4.33 -0.92 -3.21
CA ALA A 60 3.58 -1.44 -2.07
C ALA A 60 2.67 -0.37 -1.45
N SER A 61 3.14 0.88 -1.36
CA SER A 61 2.35 2.00 -0.83
C SER A 61 1.18 2.37 -1.74
N SER A 62 1.37 2.37 -3.07
CA SER A 62 0.26 2.52 -4.03
C SER A 62 -0.78 1.41 -3.87
N CYS A 63 -0.36 0.15 -3.74
CA CYS A 63 -1.29 -0.95 -3.50
C CYS A 63 -2.05 -0.77 -2.18
N ASN A 64 -1.39 -0.35 -1.11
CA ASN A 64 -2.05 -0.06 0.17
C ASN A 64 -3.13 1.02 0.01
N ASN A 65 -2.84 2.11 -0.71
CA ASN A 65 -3.78 3.21 -0.89
C ASN A 65 -5.00 2.79 -1.72
N ILE A 66 -4.81 1.97 -2.75
CA ILE A 66 -5.93 1.36 -3.49
C ILE A 66 -6.77 0.48 -2.56
N GLY A 67 -6.13 -0.30 -1.69
CA GLY A 67 -6.80 -1.11 -0.66
C GLY A 67 -7.63 -0.27 0.31
N ILE A 68 -7.15 0.92 0.69
CA ILE A 68 -7.90 1.88 1.53
C ILE A 68 -9.18 2.33 0.82
N VAL A 69 -9.09 2.75 -0.44
CA VAL A 69 -10.28 3.19 -1.18
C VAL A 69 -11.33 2.07 -1.26
N TYR A 70 -10.92 0.84 -1.59
CA TYR A 70 -11.86 -0.29 -1.61
C TYR A 70 -12.45 -0.62 -0.24
N ASN A 71 -11.67 -0.48 0.84
CA ASN A 71 -12.19 -0.63 2.19
C ASN A 71 -13.25 0.43 2.50
N ASP A 72 -13.00 1.68 2.12
CA ASP A 72 -13.91 2.81 2.38
C ASP A 72 -15.20 2.72 1.54
N MET A 73 -15.14 2.07 0.37
CA MET A 73 -16.29 1.67 -0.43
C MET A 73 -17.08 0.47 0.14
N GLY A 74 -16.53 -0.26 1.12
CA GLY A 74 -17.09 -1.53 1.61
C GLY A 74 -16.83 -2.72 0.68
N GLU A 75 -15.97 -2.58 -0.34
CA GLU A 75 -15.55 -3.64 -1.25
C GLU A 75 -14.41 -4.47 -0.64
N TYR A 76 -14.73 -5.16 0.46
CA TYR A 76 -13.74 -5.83 1.32
C TYR A 76 -12.89 -6.90 0.62
N SER A 77 -13.43 -7.60 -0.38
CA SER A 77 -12.67 -8.59 -1.16
C SER A 77 -11.52 -7.93 -1.94
N ASN A 78 -11.82 -6.82 -2.62
CA ASN A 78 -10.82 -6.04 -3.37
C ASN A 78 -9.81 -5.41 -2.40
N ALA A 79 -10.28 -4.88 -1.27
CA ALA A 79 -9.40 -4.33 -0.24
C ALA A 79 -8.38 -5.38 0.27
N LEU A 80 -8.83 -6.61 0.57
CA LEU A 80 -7.94 -7.69 1.01
C LEU A 80 -6.91 -8.08 -0.04
N GLU A 81 -7.28 -8.12 -1.32
CA GLU A 81 -6.34 -8.42 -2.41
C GLU A 81 -5.19 -7.41 -2.44
N TYR A 82 -5.53 -6.12 -2.45
CA TYR A 82 -4.54 -5.05 -2.52
C TYR A 82 -3.70 -4.92 -1.24
N TYR A 83 -4.29 -5.11 -0.07
CA TYR A 83 -3.54 -5.11 1.19
C TYR A 83 -2.58 -6.30 1.29
N ARG A 84 -2.97 -7.49 0.81
CA ARG A 84 -2.07 -8.66 0.77
C ARG A 84 -0.91 -8.43 -0.18
N LYS A 85 -1.19 -7.90 -1.37
CA LYS A 85 -0.13 -7.53 -2.34
C LYS A 85 0.85 -6.52 -1.75
N SER A 86 0.34 -5.50 -1.05
CA SER A 86 1.17 -4.52 -0.34
C SER A 86 2.01 -5.17 0.78
N LEU A 87 1.41 -6.06 1.57
CA LEU A 87 2.09 -6.79 2.64
C LEU A 87 3.22 -7.66 2.09
N GLU A 88 2.95 -8.47 1.07
CA GLU A 88 3.93 -9.35 0.43
C GLU A 88 5.12 -8.54 -0.11
N MET A 89 4.85 -7.42 -0.80
CA MET A 89 5.91 -6.54 -1.27
C MET A 89 6.71 -5.94 -0.10
N ARG A 90 6.06 -5.44 0.95
CA ARG A 90 6.76 -4.87 2.12
C ARG A 90 7.64 -5.92 2.82
N GLN A 91 7.16 -7.15 2.96
CA GLN A 91 7.94 -8.27 3.49
C GLN A 91 9.13 -8.61 2.58
N ALA A 92 8.97 -8.52 1.26
CA ALA A 92 10.08 -8.73 0.34
C ALA A 92 11.09 -7.56 0.32
N VAL A 93 10.66 -6.31 0.54
CA VAL A 93 11.56 -5.13 0.65
C VAL A 93 12.39 -5.21 1.92
N TYR A 94 11.73 -5.40 3.07
CA TYR A 94 12.36 -5.23 4.38
C TYR A 94 12.86 -6.55 4.98
N GLY A 95 12.38 -7.69 4.49
CA GLY A 95 12.55 -9.02 5.10
C GLY A 95 11.28 -9.44 5.84
N SER A 96 10.90 -10.72 5.74
CA SER A 96 9.67 -11.25 6.35
C SER A 96 9.65 -11.15 7.87
N ASP A 97 10.83 -11.22 8.48
CA ASP A 97 11.05 -11.21 9.92
C ASP A 97 11.54 -9.85 10.42
N ALA A 98 11.64 -8.87 9.52
CA ALA A 98 12.10 -7.54 9.87
C ALA A 98 11.01 -6.76 10.60
N VAL A 99 11.39 -6.19 11.73
CA VAL A 99 10.51 -5.33 12.50
C VAL A 99 10.36 -3.98 11.78
N HIS A 100 9.27 -3.82 11.04
CA HIS A 100 9.03 -2.63 10.21
C HIS A 100 7.61 -2.06 10.34
N ALA A 101 7.49 -0.75 10.60
CA ALA A 101 6.20 -0.09 10.80
C ALA A 101 5.21 -0.33 9.64
N ASP A 102 5.68 -0.28 8.39
CA ASP A 102 4.84 -0.51 7.21
C ASP A 102 4.19 -1.90 7.17
N ILE A 103 4.92 -2.95 7.55
CA ILE A 103 4.38 -4.32 7.59
C ILE A 103 3.34 -4.41 8.72
N ALA A 104 3.57 -3.74 9.87
CA ALA A 104 2.61 -3.69 10.96
C ALA A 104 1.32 -2.94 10.57
N SER A 105 1.45 -1.84 9.83
CA SER A 105 0.32 -1.13 9.24
C SER A 105 -0.46 -2.02 8.27
N SER A 106 0.20 -2.79 7.41
CA SER A 106 -0.47 -3.76 6.53
C SER A 106 -1.27 -4.81 7.31
N TYR A 107 -0.70 -5.39 8.38
CA TYR A 107 -1.43 -6.31 9.24
C TYR A 107 -2.65 -5.67 9.88
N THR A 108 -2.51 -4.41 10.34
CA THR A 108 -3.63 -3.66 10.92
C THR A 108 -4.73 -3.40 9.89
N SER A 109 -4.39 -3.00 8.66
CA SER A 109 -5.35 -2.80 7.57
C SER A 109 -6.11 -4.08 7.23
N ILE A 110 -5.42 -5.23 7.12
CA ILE A 110 -6.06 -6.53 6.87
C ILE A 110 -6.96 -6.93 8.04
N GLY A 111 -6.51 -6.73 9.28
CA GLY A 111 -7.30 -6.98 10.49
C GLY A 111 -8.59 -6.16 10.52
N LYS A 112 -8.52 -4.90 10.08
CA LYS A 112 -9.67 -3.99 9.96
C LYS A 112 -10.71 -4.51 8.95
N VAL A 113 -10.26 -5.02 7.80
CA VAL A 113 -11.18 -5.62 6.83
C VAL A 113 -11.85 -6.87 7.39
N TYR A 114 -11.09 -7.76 8.04
CA TYR A 114 -11.66 -8.96 8.67
C TYR A 114 -12.67 -8.62 9.77
N TYR A 115 -12.44 -7.54 10.52
CA TYR A 115 -13.39 -7.04 11.49
C TYR A 115 -14.71 -6.62 10.82
N TYR A 116 -14.66 -5.87 9.71
CA TYR A 116 -15.87 -5.42 9.02
C TYR A 116 -16.68 -6.55 8.39
N ILE A 117 -16.02 -7.64 7.95
CA ILE A 117 -16.72 -8.83 7.44
C ILE A 117 -17.09 -9.84 8.55
N SER A 118 -17.02 -9.44 9.83
CA SER A 118 -17.36 -10.27 11.00
C SER A 118 -16.51 -11.53 11.20
N GLU A 119 -15.34 -11.61 10.56
CA GLU A 119 -14.36 -12.68 10.72
C GLU A 119 -13.43 -12.37 11.90
N TYR A 120 -14.01 -12.26 13.09
CA TYR A 120 -13.33 -11.73 14.28
C TYR A 120 -12.09 -12.51 14.69
N SER A 121 -12.07 -13.83 14.52
CA SER A 121 -10.90 -14.67 14.81
C SER A 121 -9.69 -14.28 13.96
N LYS A 122 -9.90 -14.04 12.66
CA LYS A 122 -8.84 -13.57 11.76
C LYS A 122 -8.45 -12.13 12.06
N ALA A 123 -9.42 -11.26 12.35
CA ALA A 123 -9.12 -9.88 12.74
C ALA A 123 -8.17 -9.84 13.95
N LEU A 124 -8.47 -10.61 15.01
CA LEU A 124 -7.61 -10.73 16.19
C LEU A 124 -6.23 -11.30 15.87
N GLU A 125 -6.14 -12.31 15.00
CA GLU A 125 -4.85 -12.86 14.55
C GLU A 125 -3.98 -11.77 13.90
N TYR A 126 -4.54 -11.03 12.95
CA TYR A 126 -3.82 -9.97 12.23
C TYR A 126 -3.45 -8.79 13.13
N TYR A 127 -4.34 -8.35 14.02
CA TYR A 127 -4.01 -7.30 14.98
C TYR A 127 -2.91 -7.72 15.96
N ARG A 128 -2.88 -9.00 16.39
CA ARG A 128 -1.78 -9.52 17.21
C ARG A 128 -0.45 -9.50 16.47
N LYS A 129 -0.41 -9.92 15.20
CA LYS A 129 0.80 -9.84 14.37
C LYS A 129 1.33 -8.41 14.26
N GLY A 130 0.44 -7.45 14.00
CA GLY A 130 0.81 -6.03 13.96
C GLY A 130 1.35 -5.51 15.29
N LEU A 131 0.70 -5.87 16.40
CA LEU A 131 1.10 -5.47 17.75
C LEU A 131 2.44 -6.08 18.16
N GLU A 132 2.64 -7.38 17.95
CA GLU A 132 3.88 -8.09 18.26
C GLU A 132 5.06 -7.43 17.57
N MET A 133 4.91 -7.10 16.29
CA MET A 133 5.97 -6.47 15.54
C MET A 133 6.31 -5.07 16.07
N VAL A 134 5.31 -4.22 16.33
CA VAL A 134 5.59 -2.90 16.94
C VAL A 134 6.17 -3.04 18.34
N SER A 135 5.78 -4.06 19.11
CA SER A 135 6.29 -4.29 20.47
C SER A 135 7.77 -4.65 20.50
N CYS A 136 8.28 -5.34 19.47
CA CYS A 136 9.71 -5.60 19.30
C CYS A 136 10.55 -4.36 18.95
N LEU A 137 9.94 -3.22 18.60
CA LEU A 137 10.68 -1.95 18.35
C LEU A 137 11.08 -1.22 19.64
N TRP A 138 10.47 -1.57 20.77
CA TRP A 138 10.62 -0.85 22.05
C TRP A 138 11.32 -1.68 23.14
N GLN A 139 11.88 -2.83 22.78
CA GLN A 139 12.70 -3.69 23.63
C GLN A 139 14.16 -3.65 23.20
#